data_AF-A0A3N5R744-F1
#
_entry.id   AF-A0A3N5R744-F1
#
_cell.length_a   1.000
_cell.length_b   1.000
_cell.length_c   1.000
_cell.angle_alpha   90.00
_cell.angle_beta   90.00
_cell.angle_gamma   90.00
#
_symmetry.space_group_name_H-M   'P 1'
#
loop_
_entity.id
_entity.type
_entity.pdbx_description
1 polymer ?
#
loop_
_entity_poly.entity_id
_entity_poly.type
_entity_poly.pdbx_seq_one_letter_code
_entity_poly.pdbx_strand_id
1 'polypeptide(L)'
;MEDLEKELGPLIENFQNLVKDAKAKKLDSLREDEDLKNEFNELSQHVIEPVMRKFESYLESKDVNSNVDIQSEIVGKKSPSIGFSLHLKLTHESRFPNIKFSLSGEKILVQEDRLMTKGEINQDTVPQYYDKELITEEFVKERLIGLIKSCFDKDWQSFYS
;
A
#
# COMPACT_ATOMS: atom_id res chain seq x y z
N MET A 1 29.98 13.06 50.69
CA MET A 1 28.59 12.91 50.19
C MET A 1 28.26 14.07 49.26
N GLU A 2 28.52 15.32 49.66
CA GLU A 2 28.37 16.50 48.78
C GLU A 2 29.22 16.45 47.51
N ASP A 3 30.48 15.99 47.57
CA ASP A 3 31.34 15.92 46.38
C ASP A 3 30.83 14.92 45.33
N LEU A 4 30.27 13.80 45.78
CA LEU A 4 29.63 12.80 44.89
C LEU A 4 28.37 13.37 44.24
N GLU A 5 27.55 14.10 44.99
CA GLU A 5 26.34 14.72 44.45
C GLU A 5 26.68 15.83 43.44
N LYS A 6 27.76 16.60 43.69
CA LYS A 6 28.28 17.63 42.77
C LYS A 6 28.83 17.05 41.46
N GLU A 7 29.55 15.93 41.53
CA GLU A 7 30.18 15.33 40.34
C GLU A 7 29.24 14.42 39.56
N LEU A 8 28.42 13.60 40.26
CA LEU A 8 27.58 12.58 39.63
C LEU A 8 26.12 13.00 39.43
N GLY A 9 25.59 13.88 40.28
CA GLY A 9 24.20 14.36 40.19
C GLY A 9 23.83 14.90 38.81
N PRO A 10 24.62 15.83 38.23
CA PRO A 10 24.35 16.37 36.89
C PRO A 10 24.41 15.32 35.77
N LEU A 11 25.30 14.32 35.89
CA LEU A 11 25.41 13.23 34.92
C LEU A 11 24.18 12.32 34.97
N ILE A 12 23.69 12.03 36.17
CA ILE A 12 22.48 11.23 36.38
C ILE A 12 21.24 11.98 35.88
N GLU A 13 21.11 13.28 36.16
CA GLU A 13 20.01 14.09 35.62
C GLU A 13 20.00 14.14 34.09
N ASN A 14 21.17 14.35 33.47
CA ASN A 14 21.29 14.33 32.01
C ASN A 14 20.88 12.97 31.43
N PHE A 15 21.30 11.87 32.05
CA PHE A 15 20.90 10.53 31.61
C PHE A 15 19.39 10.32 31.76
N GLN A 16 18.79 10.75 32.87
CA GLN A 16 17.35 10.65 33.08
C GLN A 16 16.55 11.48 32.08
N ASN A 17 17.03 12.67 31.73
CA ASN A 17 16.41 13.52 30.70
C ASN A 17 16.51 12.87 29.31
N LEU A 18 17.67 12.31 28.94
CA LEU A 18 17.82 11.55 27.69
C LEU A 18 16.86 10.36 27.61
N VAL A 19 16.67 9.62 28.71
CA VAL A 19 15.72 8.50 28.78
C VAL A 19 14.28 8.99 28.64
N LYS A 20 13.92 10.12 29.26
CA LYS A 20 12.57 10.73 29.11
C LYS A 20 12.33 11.17 27.68
N ASP A 21 13.28 11.85 27.06
CA ASP A 21 13.19 12.32 25.67
C ASP A 21 13.07 11.16 24.69
N ALA A 22 13.84 10.09 24.89
CA ALA A 22 13.76 8.88 24.06
C ALA A 22 12.38 8.19 24.19
N LYS A 23 11.79 8.17 25.40
CA LYS A 23 10.44 7.63 25.61
C LYS A 23 9.37 8.50 24.96
N ALA A 24 9.48 9.83 25.06
CA ALA A 24 8.55 10.76 24.42
C ALA A 24 8.58 10.62 22.90
N LYS A 25 9.79 10.66 22.29
CA LYS A 25 9.96 10.46 20.84
C LYS A 25 9.39 9.13 20.35
N LYS A 26 9.57 8.06 21.13
CA LYS A 26 8.98 6.75 20.80
C LYS A 26 7.46 6.79 20.84
N LEU A 27 6.87 7.46 21.82
CA LEU A 27 5.42 7.60 21.92
C LEU A 27 4.86 8.43 20.75
N ASP A 28 5.53 9.52 20.39
CA ASP A 28 5.13 10.38 19.27
C ASP A 28 5.21 9.60 17.94
N SER A 29 6.30 8.85 17.70
CA SER A 29 6.42 8.01 16.49
C SER A 29 5.36 6.91 16.37
N LEU A 30 4.87 6.39 17.51
CA LEU A 30 3.79 5.40 17.51
C LEU A 30 2.44 6.03 17.18
N ARG A 31 2.20 7.27 17.64
CA ARG A 31 0.99 8.03 17.30
C ARG A 31 0.96 8.40 15.82
N GLU A 32 2.08 8.89 15.29
CA GLU A 32 2.21 9.22 13.86
C GLU A 32 1.95 7.98 12.98
N ASP A 33 2.45 6.80 13.36
CA ASP A 33 2.18 5.54 12.63
C ASP A 33 0.70 5.14 12.68
N GLU A 34 0.03 5.29 13.83
CA GLU A 34 -1.42 5.04 13.96
C GLU A 34 -2.25 6.02 13.12
N ASP A 35 -1.89 7.30 13.12
CA ASP A 35 -2.58 8.33 12.34
C ASP A 35 -2.49 8.04 10.84
N LEU A 36 -1.30 7.73 10.33
CA LEU A 36 -1.10 7.35 8.92
C LEU A 36 -1.89 6.09 8.53
N LYS A 37 -1.98 5.10 9.43
CA LYS A 37 -2.79 3.89 9.21
C LYS A 37 -4.28 4.21 9.15
N ASN A 38 -4.77 5.10 10.02
CA ASN A 38 -6.16 5.53 10.03
C ASN A 38 -6.51 6.28 8.73
N GLU A 39 -5.65 7.20 8.30
CA GLU A 39 -5.81 7.91 7.02
C GLU A 39 -5.85 6.95 5.83
N PHE A 40 -4.97 5.95 5.80
CA PHE A 40 -5.00 4.93 4.75
C PHE A 40 -6.30 4.12 4.76
N ASN A 41 -6.80 3.76 5.95
CA ASN A 41 -8.04 3.01 6.09
C ASN A 41 -9.24 3.82 5.57
N GLU A 42 -9.31 5.12 5.90
CA GLU A 42 -10.34 6.02 5.39
C GLU A 42 -10.28 6.15 3.86
N LEU A 43 -9.08 6.37 3.30
CA LEU A 43 -8.86 6.41 1.86
C LEU A 43 -9.30 5.10 1.19
N SER A 44 -8.97 3.97 1.80
CA SER A 44 -9.32 2.65 1.29
C SER A 44 -10.84 2.43 1.29
N GLN A 45 -11.51 2.73 2.40
CA GLN A 45 -12.95 2.52 2.56
C GLN A 45 -13.80 3.46 1.71
N HIS A 46 -13.35 4.70 1.51
CA HIS A 46 -14.15 5.73 0.84
C HIS A 46 -13.80 5.94 -0.63
N VAL A 47 -12.59 5.57 -1.07
CA VAL A 47 -12.14 5.82 -2.45
C VAL A 47 -11.77 4.52 -3.16
N ILE A 48 -10.85 3.72 -2.60
CA ILE A 48 -10.26 2.59 -3.33
C ILE A 48 -11.24 1.41 -3.42
N GLU A 49 -11.76 0.95 -2.29
CA GLU A 49 -12.66 -0.20 -2.22
C GLU A 49 -13.94 0.01 -3.04
N PRO A 50 -14.68 1.14 -2.92
CA PRO A 50 -15.91 1.32 -3.68
C PRO A 50 -15.70 1.25 -5.20
N VAL A 51 -14.55 1.72 -5.69
CA VAL A 51 -14.19 1.59 -7.11
C VAL A 51 -13.86 0.13 -7.44
N MET A 52 -12.99 -0.52 -6.68
CA MET A 52 -12.63 -1.93 -6.91
C MET A 52 -13.85 -2.87 -6.92
N ARG A 53 -14.79 -2.68 -5.98
CA ARG A 53 -16.04 -3.46 -5.91
C ARG A 53 -16.92 -3.26 -7.14
N LYS A 54 -17.00 -2.03 -7.69
CA LYS A 54 -17.74 -1.78 -8.94
C LYS A 54 -17.14 -2.56 -10.12
N PHE A 55 -15.80 -2.61 -10.20
CA PHE A 55 -15.10 -3.39 -11.23
C PHE A 55 -15.28 -4.90 -11.03
N GLU A 56 -15.21 -5.37 -9.78
CA GLU A 56 -15.46 -6.77 -9.42
C GLU A 56 -16.85 -7.20 -9.87
N SER A 57 -17.91 -6.48 -9.46
CA SER A 57 -19.28 -6.79 -9.87
C SER A 57 -19.48 -6.72 -11.39
N TYR A 58 -18.83 -5.77 -12.06
CA TYR A 58 -18.88 -5.68 -13.52
C TYR A 58 -18.27 -6.91 -14.19
N LEU A 59 -17.10 -7.36 -13.75
CA LEU A 59 -16.41 -8.53 -14.31
C LEU A 59 -17.15 -9.83 -14.01
N GLU A 60 -17.69 -9.98 -12.80
CA GLU A 60 -18.57 -11.10 -12.43
C GLU A 60 -19.80 -11.18 -13.35
N SER A 61 -20.40 -10.03 -13.69
CA SER A 61 -21.52 -9.96 -14.64
C SER A 61 -21.16 -10.41 -16.07
N LYS A 62 -19.86 -10.53 -16.37
CA LYS A 62 -19.30 -11.01 -17.64
C LYS A 62 -18.70 -12.42 -17.55
N ASP A 63 -18.94 -13.15 -16.46
CA ASP A 63 -18.35 -14.47 -16.17
C ASP A 63 -16.80 -14.45 -16.10
N VAL A 64 -16.23 -13.30 -15.74
CA VAL A 64 -14.81 -13.14 -15.42
C VAL A 64 -14.65 -13.14 -13.91
N ASN A 65 -13.87 -14.09 -13.37
CA ASN A 65 -13.63 -14.14 -11.93
C ASN A 65 -12.65 -13.02 -11.53
N SER A 66 -13.01 -12.26 -10.51
CA SER A 66 -12.18 -11.24 -9.88
C SER A 66 -12.38 -11.31 -8.36
N ASN A 67 -11.42 -10.79 -7.60
CA ASN A 67 -11.52 -10.71 -6.15
C ASN A 67 -10.88 -9.43 -5.62
N VAL A 68 -11.56 -8.76 -4.69
CA VAL A 68 -10.99 -7.69 -3.86
C VAL A 68 -10.50 -8.26 -2.53
N ASP A 69 -9.18 -8.20 -2.31
CA ASP A 69 -8.54 -8.59 -1.06
C ASP A 69 -8.28 -7.36 -0.18
N ILE A 70 -8.79 -7.38 1.06
CA ILE A 70 -8.63 -6.27 2.00
C ILE A 70 -7.86 -6.80 3.21
N GLN A 71 -6.62 -6.33 3.35
CA GLN A 71 -5.76 -6.67 4.48
C GLN A 71 -5.70 -5.46 5.42
N SER A 72 -6.71 -5.36 6.28
CA SER A 72 -6.69 -4.42 7.41
C SER A 72 -6.04 -5.11 8.61
N GLU A 73 -4.78 -4.78 8.90
CA GLU A 73 -4.18 -5.17 10.17
C GLU A 73 -4.50 -4.11 11.24
N ILE A 74 -5.46 -4.42 12.12
CA ILE A 74 -5.62 -3.71 13.40
C ILE A 74 -4.74 -4.39 14.49
N VAL A 75 -4.08 -5.52 14.17
CA VAL A 75 -3.25 -6.28 15.12
C VAL A 75 -1.92 -6.68 14.48
N GLY A 76 -0.89 -5.84 14.60
CA GLY A 76 0.47 -6.21 14.16
C GLY A 76 1.36 -5.06 13.68
N LYS A 77 2.56 -5.45 13.21
CA LYS A 77 3.57 -4.57 12.59
C LYS A 77 3.41 -4.44 11.06
N LYS A 78 2.38 -5.02 10.43
CA LYS A 78 2.24 -4.87 8.97
C LYS A 78 1.40 -3.65 8.62
N SER A 79 1.75 -3.03 7.50
CA SER A 79 1.01 -1.90 6.95
C SER A 79 -0.33 -2.36 6.38
N PRO A 80 -1.41 -1.57 6.57
CA PRO A 80 -2.68 -1.83 5.93
C PRO A 80 -2.53 -1.81 4.41
N SER A 81 -3.32 -2.65 3.74
CA SER A 81 -3.32 -2.72 2.29
C SER A 81 -4.64 -3.22 1.72
N ILE A 82 -4.91 -2.83 0.48
CA ILE A 82 -6.04 -3.28 -0.31
C ILE A 82 -5.57 -3.68 -1.71
N GLY A 83 -6.07 -4.79 -2.21
CA GLY A 83 -5.68 -5.36 -3.49
C GLY A 83 -6.87 -5.82 -4.33
N PHE A 84 -6.65 -5.86 -5.62
CA PHE A 84 -7.59 -6.36 -6.61
C PHE A 84 -6.88 -7.37 -7.50
N SER A 85 -7.44 -8.57 -7.64
CA SER A 85 -6.86 -9.67 -8.41
C SER A 85 -7.84 -10.19 -9.45
N LEU A 86 -7.32 -10.48 -10.65
CA LEU A 86 -8.09 -11.01 -11.78
C LEU A 86 -7.78 -12.49 -11.99
N HIS A 87 -8.79 -13.34 -11.83
CA HIS A 87 -8.67 -14.79 -12.00
C HIS A 87 -9.19 -15.19 -13.37
N LEU A 88 -8.38 -15.01 -14.40
CA LEU A 88 -8.76 -15.39 -15.76
C LEU A 88 -8.65 -16.91 -15.91
N LYS A 89 -9.76 -17.57 -16.27
CA LYS A 89 -9.83 -19.02 -16.53
C LYS A 89 -8.94 -19.48 -17.71
N LEU A 90 -8.33 -18.55 -18.45
CA LEU A 90 -7.71 -18.77 -19.76
C LEU A 90 -6.22 -19.14 -19.74
N THR A 91 -5.53 -18.98 -18.61
CA THR A 91 -4.08 -19.23 -18.56
C THR A 91 -3.78 -20.38 -17.60
N HIS A 92 -3.01 -21.37 -18.04
CA HIS A 92 -2.32 -22.33 -17.17
C HIS A 92 -1.21 -21.64 -16.34
N GLU A 93 -1.37 -20.34 -16.06
CA GLU A 93 -0.37 -19.52 -15.41
C GLU A 93 -0.62 -19.52 -13.91
N SER A 94 0.45 -19.74 -13.17
CA SER A 94 0.47 -19.73 -11.71
C SER A 94 0.36 -18.31 -11.12
N ARG A 95 0.13 -17.29 -11.96
CA ARG A 95 0.18 -15.87 -11.59
C ARG A 95 -1.06 -15.16 -12.11
N PHE A 96 -1.71 -14.42 -11.22
CA PHE A 96 -2.90 -13.64 -11.52
C PHE A 96 -2.54 -12.16 -11.62
N PRO A 97 -2.99 -11.45 -12.66
CA PRO A 97 -2.78 -10.02 -12.71
C PRO A 97 -3.47 -9.36 -11.52
N ASN A 98 -2.74 -8.47 -10.84
CA ASN A 98 -3.19 -7.85 -9.63
C ASN A 98 -2.68 -6.41 -9.50
N ILE A 99 -3.38 -5.62 -8.70
CA ILE A 99 -2.93 -4.32 -8.23
C ILE A 99 -3.11 -4.24 -6.71
N LYS A 100 -2.12 -3.73 -6.01
CA LYS A 100 -2.12 -3.58 -4.55
C LYS A 100 -1.73 -2.15 -4.15
N PHE A 101 -2.52 -1.58 -3.25
CA PHE A 101 -2.29 -0.30 -2.58
C PHE A 101 -1.90 -0.60 -1.14
N SER A 102 -0.82 0.01 -0.65
CA SER A 102 -0.35 -0.21 0.72
C SER A 102 0.30 1.04 1.29
N LEU A 103 0.22 1.23 2.60
CA LEU A 103 0.89 2.33 3.28
C LEU A 103 2.40 2.07 3.38
N SER A 104 3.20 3.04 2.93
CA SER A 104 4.66 3.02 3.02
C SER A 104 5.17 4.39 3.51
N GLY A 105 5.34 4.51 4.83
CA GLY A 105 5.56 5.81 5.46
C GLY A 105 4.37 6.73 5.19
N GLU A 106 4.65 7.96 4.78
CA GLU A 106 3.62 8.96 4.44
C GLU A 106 3.03 8.77 3.02
N LYS A 107 3.55 7.81 2.24
CA LYS A 107 3.15 7.61 0.85
C LYS A 107 2.35 6.32 0.68
N ILE A 108 1.58 6.29 -0.40
CA ILE A 108 0.86 5.12 -0.87
C ILE A 108 1.73 4.40 -1.89
N LEU A 109 2.14 3.19 -1.55
CA LEU A 109 2.79 2.28 -2.46
C LEU A 109 1.74 1.57 -3.32
N VAL A 110 1.85 1.73 -4.63
CA VAL A 110 1.05 1.03 -5.64
C VAL A 110 1.94 0.01 -6.37
N GLN A 111 1.54 -1.25 -6.32
CA GLN A 111 2.21 -2.36 -6.98
C GLN A 111 1.25 -2.96 -8.00
N GLU A 112 1.66 -2.99 -9.27
CA GLU A 112 0.92 -3.61 -10.35
C GLU A 112 1.67 -4.82 -10.88
N ASP A 113 0.93 -5.89 -11.12
CA ASP A 113 1.42 -7.14 -11.66
C ASP A 113 0.55 -7.50 -12.85
N ARG A 114 1.10 -7.38 -14.05
CA ARG A 114 0.38 -7.60 -15.32
C ARG A 114 0.81 -8.94 -15.93
N LEU A 115 -0.11 -9.62 -16.61
CA LEU A 115 0.23 -10.84 -17.37
C LEU A 115 1.18 -10.46 -18.51
N MET A 116 2.32 -11.14 -18.59
CA MET A 116 3.34 -10.90 -19.59
C MET A 116 3.18 -11.86 -20.76
N THR A 117 3.40 -11.39 -21.98
CA THR A 117 3.62 -12.27 -23.12
C THR A 117 5.06 -12.83 -23.05
N LYS A 118 5.27 -14.11 -23.42
CA LYS A 118 6.61 -14.73 -23.43
C LYS A 118 7.61 -13.88 -24.24
N GLY A 119 8.61 -13.30 -23.57
CA GLY A 119 9.73 -12.60 -24.21
C GLY A 119 9.93 -11.14 -23.79
N GLU A 120 9.01 -10.55 -23.03
CA GLU A 120 9.14 -9.18 -22.55
C GLU A 120 9.96 -9.09 -21.25
N ILE A 121 10.82 -8.08 -21.14
CA ILE A 121 11.64 -7.80 -19.96
C ILE A 121 10.83 -6.87 -19.04
N ASN A 122 10.64 -7.28 -17.78
CA ASN A 122 9.96 -6.52 -16.73
C ASN A 122 10.57 -5.12 -16.55
N GLN A 123 9.91 -4.09 -17.07
CA GLN A 123 10.10 -2.71 -16.62
C GLN A 123 8.97 -2.24 -15.67
N ASP A 124 7.84 -2.96 -15.62
CA ASP A 124 6.63 -2.54 -14.89
C ASP A 124 6.49 -3.06 -13.45
N THR A 125 7.39 -3.92 -12.96
CA THR A 125 7.40 -4.35 -11.54
C THR A 125 8.02 -3.31 -10.60
N VAL A 126 8.20 -2.06 -11.04
CA VAL A 126 8.75 -1.01 -10.18
C VAL A 126 7.64 -0.49 -9.26
N PRO A 127 7.78 -0.66 -7.92
CA PRO A 127 6.84 -0.09 -6.97
C PRO A 127 6.77 1.44 -7.14
N GLN A 128 5.56 1.99 -7.32
CA GLN A 128 5.33 3.41 -7.52
C GLN A 128 4.77 4.01 -6.22
N TYR A 129 5.32 5.15 -5.80
CA TYR A 129 4.93 5.82 -4.56
C TYR A 129 4.18 7.11 -4.87
N TYR A 130 3.01 7.26 -4.28
CA TYR A 130 2.11 8.37 -4.49
C TYR A 130 1.79 9.08 -3.19
N ASP A 131 1.61 10.39 -3.25
CA ASP A 131 1.00 11.13 -2.16
C ASP A 131 -0.49 10.78 -2.10
N LYS A 132 -1.06 10.73 -0.88
CA LYS A 132 -2.44 10.27 -0.66
C LYS A 132 -3.46 11.09 -1.44
N GLU A 133 -3.19 12.39 -1.62
CA GLU A 133 -4.06 13.34 -2.33
C GLU A 133 -4.19 13.00 -3.82
N LEU A 134 -3.22 12.25 -4.39
CA LEU A 134 -3.26 11.81 -5.77
C LEU A 134 -4.12 10.55 -5.96
N ILE A 135 -4.40 9.80 -4.89
CA ILE A 135 -5.23 8.60 -4.92
C ILE A 135 -6.71 9.01 -4.91
N THR A 136 -7.19 9.40 -6.09
CA THR A 136 -8.58 9.76 -6.33
C THR A 136 -9.37 8.58 -6.91
N GLU A 137 -10.70 8.69 -6.97
CA GLU A 137 -11.50 7.68 -7.67
C GLU A 137 -11.06 7.49 -9.12
N GLU A 138 -10.73 8.57 -9.83
CA GLU A 138 -10.32 8.52 -11.23
C GLU A 138 -8.98 7.83 -11.37
N PHE A 139 -8.02 8.12 -10.49
CA PHE A 139 -6.74 7.43 -10.43
C PHE A 139 -6.94 5.91 -10.28
N VAL A 140 -7.78 5.47 -9.34
CA VAL A 140 -8.05 4.04 -9.12
C VAL A 140 -8.73 3.42 -10.34
N LYS A 141 -9.69 4.12 -10.96
CA LYS A 141 -10.36 3.67 -12.20
C LYS A 141 -9.38 3.47 -13.35
N GLU A 142 -8.54 4.47 -13.63
CA GLU A 142 -7.55 4.43 -14.72
C GLU A 142 -6.61 3.23 -14.55
N ARG A 143 -6.13 3.00 -13.33
CA ARG A 143 -5.23 1.89 -12.98
C ARG A 143 -5.89 0.53 -13.18
N LEU A 144 -7.13 0.37 -12.70
CA LEU A 144 -7.90 -0.87 -12.89
C LEU A 144 -8.22 -1.12 -14.36
N ILE A 145 -8.59 -0.08 -15.12
CA ILE A 145 -8.81 -0.19 -16.57
C ILE A 145 -7.53 -0.63 -17.27
N GLY A 146 -6.39 -0.03 -16.92
CA GLY A 146 -5.08 -0.41 -17.47
C GLY A 146 -4.74 -1.88 -17.20
N LEU A 147 -4.92 -2.34 -15.96
CA LEU A 147 -4.71 -3.72 -15.55
C LEU A 147 -5.61 -4.68 -16.35
N ILE A 148 -6.92 -4.39 -16.41
CA ILE A 148 -7.88 -5.24 -17.12
C ILE A 148 -7.58 -5.27 -18.62
N LYS A 149 -7.33 -4.11 -19.25
CA LYS A 149 -6.97 -4.04 -20.67
C LYS A 149 -5.75 -4.88 -21.00
N SER A 150 -4.71 -4.83 -20.16
CA SER A 150 -3.49 -5.63 -20.35
C SER A 150 -3.75 -7.14 -20.42
N CYS A 151 -4.89 -7.60 -19.89
CA CYS A 151 -5.29 -9.01 -19.93
C CYS A 151 -5.97 -9.43 -21.23
N PHE A 152 -6.57 -8.49 -21.96
CA PHE A 152 -7.40 -8.76 -23.13
C PHE A 152 -6.82 -8.21 -24.44
N ASP A 153 -5.97 -7.19 -24.35
CA ASP A 153 -5.40 -6.50 -25.49
C ASP A 153 -3.90 -6.81 -25.60
N LYS A 154 -3.53 -7.57 -26.64
CA LYS A 154 -2.15 -7.96 -26.92
C LYS A 154 -1.29 -6.78 -27.42
N ASP A 155 -1.91 -5.70 -27.87
CA ASP A 155 -1.22 -4.55 -28.46
C ASP A 155 -1.16 -3.35 -27.49
N TRP A 156 -1.84 -3.41 -26.34
CA TRP A 156 -1.90 -2.30 -25.37
C TRP A 156 -0.53 -1.89 -24.81
N GLN A 157 0.42 -2.82 -24.70
CA GLN A 157 1.78 -2.51 -24.26
C GLN A 157 2.54 -1.58 -25.23
N SER A 158 2.13 -1.52 -26.51
CA SER A 158 2.82 -0.69 -27.52
C SER A 158 2.58 0.82 -27.37
N PHE A 159 1.60 1.23 -26.55
CA PHE A 159 1.21 2.65 -26.40
C PHE A 159 1.93 3.39 -25.28
N TYR A 160 2.71 2.70 -24.44
CA TYR A 160 3.47 3.29 -23.32
C TYR A 160 4.99 3.08 -23.43
N SER A 161 5.49 2.74 -24.63
CA SER A 161 6.94 2.70 -24.95
C SER A 161 7.45 4.04 -25.48
#